data_AF-A0A7C6F9R4-F1
#
_entry.id   AF-A0A7C6F9R4-F1
#
_cell.length_a   1.000
_cell.length_b   1.000
_cell.length_c   1.000
_cell.angle_alpha   90.00
_cell.angle_beta   90.00
_cell.angle_gamma   90.00
#
_symmetry.space_group_name_H-M   'P 1'
#
loop_
_entity.id
_entity.type
_entity.pdbx_description
1 polymer ?
#
loop_
_entity_poly.entity_id
_entity_poly.type
_entity_poly.pdbx_seq_one_letter_code
_entity_poly.pdbx_strand_id
1 'polypeptide(L)'
;MPLTYKCFKYQSIYLIFAVFLFYNFFSYASVPNEDCLGCHEKFSGFNHGKVNCNECHYDITSVPHDEKLKKPLCNTCHWPTEEYYKKSIHSFKKLNCKDCHNTHFLNKDKKNCTHCHPDVAHNTLPAKEKHLNAVDCLACHGKARTGHINIQIDTGKKDVITHKDIDRDNNNLVDFIEWDIFLNTINKELKGKAEIIKNYDIKTDNPHVVNKKPVSCNLCHGENGIFRYARLIVKGKKTFEIGIDPKIFVHELPSIEDYKKTIHGKKGIICSNCHISDKLVSDRICLKCHEDIYDVYKKTAHAKEGATKCTDCHNPHKIKTYKELNASERVMVCARCHKDYIDKHKWLPNTVLHFKYLECSSCHSPESKKGMLFSLAVKGEKDTMVLKYADFEKIFGSKIDMRNIIDSNGDNVISIDELIFFVNSLRKKLDRDIVVKSSIAVTEIHHDYSGKNLKSKVCSECHMRDAPFYNYMYITLPQKDGLLYIPVRGTILSAIPTSIFIDLCIIGETKIKHDDIKAFFNADLKKKPKILKELGFKLIDFMGITIIFFIFAGISVHILLRILVKK
;
A
#
# COMPACT_ATOMS: atom_id res chain seq x y z
N MET A 1 -108.21 -13.31 1.58
CA MET A 1 -108.24 -14.65 0.95
C MET A 1 -107.06 -14.77 -0.02
N PRO A 2 -106.41 -15.94 -0.10
CA PRO A 2 -104.99 -16.13 -0.38
C PRO A 2 -104.73 -16.68 -1.79
N LEU A 3 -103.49 -16.61 -2.33
CA LEU A 3 -102.88 -17.62 -3.23
C LEU A 3 -101.55 -17.18 -3.89
N THR A 4 -100.54 -16.68 -3.17
CA THR A 4 -99.18 -16.50 -3.79
C THR A 4 -97.98 -16.76 -2.88
N TYR A 5 -98.17 -17.24 -1.65
CA TYR A 5 -97.08 -17.47 -0.68
C TYR A 5 -96.54 -18.91 -0.60
N LYS A 6 -96.99 -19.83 -1.47
CA LYS A 6 -96.59 -21.26 -1.40
C LYS A 6 -95.51 -21.71 -2.39
N CYS A 7 -95.12 -20.90 -3.37
CA CYS A 7 -94.15 -21.34 -4.39
C CYS A 7 -92.68 -20.99 -4.06
N PHE A 8 -92.42 -19.89 -3.34
CA PHE A 8 -91.05 -19.42 -3.06
C PHE A 8 -90.31 -20.19 -1.96
N LYS A 9 -91.01 -20.93 -1.09
CA LYS A 9 -90.36 -21.66 0.01
C LYS A 9 -89.76 -23.01 -0.44
N TYR A 10 -90.22 -23.56 -1.56
CA TYR A 10 -89.70 -24.83 -2.09
C TYR A 10 -88.49 -24.63 -3.01
N GLN A 11 -88.40 -23.55 -3.78
CA GLN A 11 -87.22 -23.30 -4.64
C GLN A 11 -85.93 -23.03 -3.85
N SER A 12 -86.00 -22.33 -2.71
CA SER A 12 -84.81 -22.06 -1.88
C SER A 12 -84.29 -23.28 -1.14
N ILE A 13 -85.16 -24.23 -0.79
CA ILE A 13 -84.75 -25.49 -0.15
C ILE A 13 -84.07 -26.41 -1.17
N TYR A 14 -84.58 -26.51 -2.41
CA TYR A 14 -83.92 -27.29 -3.46
C TYR A 14 -82.57 -26.70 -3.90
N LEU A 15 -82.39 -25.37 -3.87
CA LEU A 15 -81.09 -24.75 -4.18
C LEU A 15 -80.04 -25.02 -3.08
N ILE A 16 -80.44 -24.97 -1.81
CA ILE A 16 -79.55 -25.27 -0.67
C ILE A 16 -79.24 -26.77 -0.62
N PHE A 17 -80.21 -27.64 -0.94
CA PHE A 17 -80.00 -29.10 -1.01
C PHE A 17 -79.14 -29.50 -2.22
N ALA A 18 -79.27 -28.82 -3.35
CA ALA A 18 -78.40 -29.03 -4.52
C ALA A 18 -76.97 -28.54 -4.27
N VAL A 19 -76.78 -27.42 -3.55
CA VAL A 19 -75.45 -26.97 -3.12
C VAL A 19 -74.85 -27.92 -2.08
N PHE A 20 -75.63 -28.48 -1.16
CA PHE A 20 -75.15 -29.50 -0.20
C PHE A 20 -74.84 -30.85 -0.87
N LEU A 21 -75.60 -31.26 -1.89
CA LEU A 21 -75.32 -32.46 -2.69
C LEU A 21 -74.09 -32.27 -3.58
N PHE A 22 -73.88 -31.09 -4.16
CA PHE A 22 -72.66 -30.79 -4.95
C PHE A 22 -71.41 -30.53 -4.08
N TYR A 23 -71.56 -30.07 -2.83
CA TYR A 23 -70.41 -29.91 -1.91
C TYR A 23 -69.81 -31.26 -1.48
N ASN A 24 -70.63 -32.32 -1.45
CA ASN A 24 -70.17 -33.67 -1.12
C ASN A 24 -69.56 -34.44 -2.31
N PHE A 25 -69.70 -33.94 -3.54
CA PHE A 25 -69.10 -34.58 -4.73
C PHE A 25 -67.69 -34.08 -5.08
N PHE A 26 -67.14 -33.12 -4.32
CA PHE A 26 -65.74 -32.70 -4.41
C PHE A 26 -64.97 -32.98 -3.12
N SER A 27 -65.26 -34.11 -2.47
CA SER A 27 -64.24 -34.75 -1.62
C SER A 27 -63.28 -35.50 -2.52
N TYR A 28 -62.27 -34.81 -3.07
CA TYR A 28 -61.04 -35.50 -3.40
C TYR A 28 -60.56 -36.12 -2.10
N ALA A 29 -60.61 -37.44 -2.00
CA ALA A 29 -60.10 -38.18 -0.85
C ALA A 29 -58.58 -37.92 -0.79
N SER A 30 -58.17 -36.90 -0.05
CA SER A 30 -56.75 -36.65 0.19
C SER A 30 -56.27 -37.75 1.12
N VAL A 31 -55.36 -38.57 0.64
CA VAL A 31 -54.71 -39.63 1.41
C VAL A 31 -54.12 -39.02 2.69
N PRO A 32 -54.54 -39.48 3.88
CA PRO A 32 -53.95 -39.10 5.17
C PRO A 32 -52.44 -39.37 5.20
N ASN A 33 -51.66 -38.48 5.82
CA ASN A 33 -50.21 -38.64 5.90
C ASN A 33 -49.78 -39.89 6.70
N GLU A 34 -50.59 -40.32 7.66
CA GLU A 34 -50.38 -41.54 8.44
C GLU A 34 -50.39 -42.80 7.58
N ASP A 35 -51.24 -42.84 6.55
CA ASP A 35 -51.34 -43.96 5.60
C ASP A 35 -50.08 -44.08 4.73
N CYS A 36 -49.44 -42.95 4.41
CA CYS A 36 -48.16 -42.93 3.72
C CYS A 36 -47.05 -43.58 4.56
N LEU A 37 -47.00 -43.27 5.86
CA LEU A 37 -45.96 -43.75 6.77
C LEU A 37 -46.12 -45.24 7.12
N GLY A 38 -47.33 -45.79 7.05
CA GLY A 38 -47.58 -47.22 7.24
C GLY A 38 -46.89 -48.11 6.19
N CYS A 39 -46.74 -47.63 4.95
CA CYS A 39 -45.98 -48.34 3.91
C CYS A 39 -44.54 -47.80 3.73
N HIS A 40 -44.28 -46.56 4.14
CA HIS A 40 -42.99 -45.88 3.96
C HIS A 40 -42.28 -45.54 5.28
N GLU A 41 -42.21 -46.50 6.20
CA GLU A 41 -41.63 -46.34 7.54
C GLU A 41 -40.20 -45.75 7.54
N LYS A 42 -39.41 -46.01 6.48
CA LYS A 42 -38.07 -45.44 6.31
C LYS A 42 -38.03 -43.91 6.24
N PHE A 43 -39.16 -43.25 5.99
CA PHE A 43 -39.31 -41.80 5.96
C PHE A 43 -40.02 -41.24 7.20
N SER A 44 -40.24 -42.04 8.24
CA SER A 44 -40.83 -41.60 9.52
C SER A 44 -40.08 -40.44 10.19
N GLY A 45 -38.78 -40.28 9.89
CA GLY A 45 -37.96 -39.14 10.34
C GLY A 45 -37.94 -37.94 9.39
N PHE A 46 -38.78 -37.92 8.34
CA PHE A 46 -38.90 -36.79 7.41
C PHE A 46 -39.35 -35.54 8.18
N ASN A 47 -38.64 -34.44 7.98
CA ASN A 47 -39.00 -33.15 8.55
C ASN A 47 -38.71 -32.05 7.55
N HIS A 48 -39.77 -31.49 7.00
CA HIS A 48 -39.76 -30.32 6.12
C HIS A 48 -40.70 -29.24 6.69
N GLY A 49 -40.50 -28.88 7.97
CA GLY A 49 -41.37 -27.95 8.68
C GLY A 49 -42.71 -28.59 9.03
N LYS A 50 -43.82 -27.96 8.62
CA LYS A 50 -45.19 -28.48 8.80
C LYS A 50 -45.72 -29.21 7.57
N VAL A 51 -44.85 -29.51 6.59
CA VAL A 51 -45.25 -30.06 5.29
C VAL A 51 -45.40 -31.58 5.36
N ASN A 52 -46.52 -32.11 4.86
CA ASN A 52 -46.81 -33.54 4.77
C ASN A 52 -46.40 -34.15 3.41
N CYS A 53 -46.35 -35.47 3.32
CA CYS A 53 -45.91 -36.17 2.08
C CYS A 53 -46.79 -35.82 0.87
N ASN A 54 -48.10 -35.76 1.06
CA ASN A 54 -49.10 -35.46 0.04
C ASN A 54 -49.09 -33.98 -0.42
N GLU A 55 -48.54 -33.07 0.37
CA GLU A 55 -48.41 -31.65 -0.01
C GLU A 55 -47.25 -31.44 -0.99
N CYS A 56 -46.21 -32.27 -0.93
CA CYS A 56 -45.18 -32.33 -1.97
C CYS A 56 -45.60 -33.22 -3.15
N HIS A 57 -46.21 -34.37 -2.86
CA HIS A 57 -46.70 -35.35 -3.83
C HIS A 57 -48.21 -35.20 -4.05
N TYR A 58 -48.62 -34.02 -4.53
CA TYR A 58 -50.02 -33.69 -4.81
C TYR A 58 -50.64 -34.55 -5.92
N ASP A 59 -49.83 -35.30 -6.64
CA ASP A 59 -50.23 -36.18 -7.74
C ASP A 59 -50.60 -37.61 -7.28
N ILE A 60 -50.56 -37.89 -5.97
CA ILE A 60 -51.07 -39.13 -5.39
C ILE A 60 -52.60 -39.12 -5.44
N THR A 61 -53.17 -40.01 -6.25
CA THR A 61 -54.63 -40.18 -6.37
C THR A 61 -55.15 -41.49 -5.77
N SER A 62 -54.27 -42.44 -5.42
CA SER A 62 -54.61 -43.74 -4.83
C SER A 62 -53.44 -44.32 -4.02
N VAL A 63 -53.73 -45.11 -2.98
CA VAL A 63 -52.73 -45.91 -2.23
C VAL A 63 -53.14 -47.38 -2.26
N PRO A 64 -52.26 -48.32 -2.61
CA PRO A 64 -50.88 -48.12 -3.08
C PRO A 64 -50.83 -47.36 -4.43
N HIS A 65 -49.81 -46.53 -4.62
CA HIS A 65 -49.62 -45.72 -5.83
C HIS A 65 -48.61 -46.37 -6.80
N ASP A 66 -48.64 -45.98 -8.08
CA ASP A 66 -47.65 -46.39 -9.07
C ASP A 66 -46.22 -45.97 -8.67
N GLU A 67 -45.20 -46.75 -9.07
CA GLU A 67 -43.82 -46.62 -8.58
C GLU A 67 -43.15 -45.25 -8.80
N LYS A 68 -43.67 -44.39 -9.68
CA LYS A 68 -43.02 -43.12 -10.06
C LYS A 68 -43.98 -41.93 -10.03
N LEU A 69 -44.12 -41.36 -8.84
CA LEU A 69 -44.74 -40.05 -8.66
C LEU A 69 -43.91 -38.96 -9.36
N LYS A 70 -44.59 -37.89 -9.78
CA LYS A 70 -43.98 -36.67 -10.29
C LYS A 70 -43.06 -36.09 -9.24
N LYS A 71 -41.92 -35.58 -9.69
CA LYS A 71 -40.92 -34.98 -8.79
C LYS A 71 -41.43 -33.62 -8.32
N PRO A 72 -41.52 -33.37 -7.00
CA PRO A 72 -41.91 -32.08 -6.47
C PRO A 72 -40.91 -30.99 -6.90
N LEU A 73 -41.42 -29.81 -7.27
CA LEU A 73 -40.59 -28.67 -7.64
C LEU A 73 -40.36 -27.78 -6.42
N CYS A 74 -39.10 -27.59 -6.01
CA CYS A 74 -38.78 -26.81 -4.81
C CYS A 74 -39.18 -25.34 -4.93
N ASN A 75 -39.16 -24.79 -6.15
CA ASN A 75 -39.40 -23.37 -6.41
C ASN A 75 -40.86 -22.93 -6.29
N THR A 76 -41.82 -23.88 -6.23
CA THR A 76 -43.24 -23.56 -6.00
C THR A 76 -43.45 -22.95 -4.62
N CYS A 77 -42.69 -23.42 -3.62
CA CYS A 77 -42.75 -22.91 -2.25
C CYS A 77 -41.50 -22.09 -1.87
N HIS A 78 -40.32 -22.40 -2.44
CA HIS A 78 -39.05 -21.70 -2.16
C HIS A 78 -38.63 -20.75 -3.29
N TRP A 79 -39.57 -20.02 -3.89
CA TRP A 79 -39.27 -19.05 -4.95
C TRP A 79 -38.21 -18.00 -4.56
N PRO A 80 -38.10 -17.49 -3.31
CA PRO A 80 -37.05 -16.52 -2.99
C PRO A 80 -35.66 -17.15 -3.05
N THR A 81 -35.53 -18.39 -2.57
CA THR A 81 -34.28 -19.16 -2.64
C THR A 81 -33.88 -19.45 -4.07
N GLU A 82 -34.85 -19.81 -4.93
CA GLU A 82 -34.63 -20.02 -6.35
C GLU A 82 -34.10 -18.75 -7.05
N GLU A 83 -34.66 -17.57 -6.73
CA GLU A 83 -34.18 -16.29 -7.27
C GLU A 83 -32.74 -15.95 -6.83
N TYR A 84 -32.34 -16.36 -5.63
CA TYR A 84 -30.95 -16.25 -5.17
C TYR A 84 -30.04 -17.27 -5.87
N TYR A 85 -30.49 -18.52 -5.96
CA TYR A 85 -29.76 -19.61 -6.60
C TYR A 85 -29.45 -19.30 -8.07
N LYS A 86 -30.42 -18.76 -8.82
CA LYS A 86 -30.26 -18.32 -10.21
C LYS A 86 -29.12 -17.33 -10.42
N LYS A 87 -28.75 -16.55 -9.39
CA LYS A 87 -27.64 -15.59 -9.44
C LYS A 87 -26.28 -16.23 -9.11
N SER A 88 -26.27 -17.46 -8.59
CA SER A 88 -25.05 -18.17 -8.22
C SER A 88 -24.37 -18.85 -9.41
N ILE A 89 -23.04 -18.96 -9.34
CA ILE A 89 -22.23 -19.76 -10.25
C ILE A 89 -22.69 -21.22 -10.34
N HIS A 90 -23.28 -21.77 -9.27
CA HIS A 90 -23.79 -23.14 -9.27
C HIS A 90 -25.01 -23.32 -10.19
N SER A 91 -25.88 -22.30 -10.33
CA SER A 91 -26.97 -22.31 -11.31
C SER A 91 -26.45 -22.25 -12.74
N PHE A 92 -25.47 -21.37 -13.01
CA PHE A 92 -24.80 -21.32 -14.33
C PHE A 92 -24.12 -22.64 -14.70
N LYS A 93 -23.73 -23.45 -13.71
CA LYS A 93 -23.17 -24.80 -13.87
C LYS A 93 -24.20 -25.91 -13.88
N LYS A 94 -25.50 -25.58 -13.84
CA LYS A 94 -26.63 -26.52 -13.88
C LYS A 94 -26.63 -27.55 -12.75
N LEU A 95 -26.15 -27.18 -11.56
CA LEU A 95 -26.37 -28.01 -10.37
C LEU A 95 -27.87 -28.01 -10.02
N ASN A 96 -28.33 -28.98 -9.25
CA ASN A 96 -29.69 -29.04 -8.74
C ASN A 96 -29.67 -28.94 -7.22
N CYS A 97 -30.77 -28.50 -6.62
CA CYS A 97 -30.89 -28.42 -5.16
C CYS A 97 -30.58 -29.76 -4.47
N LYS A 98 -31.02 -30.87 -5.08
CA LYS A 98 -30.80 -32.24 -4.61
C LYS A 98 -29.33 -32.69 -4.60
N ASP A 99 -28.46 -32.00 -5.35
CA ASP A 99 -27.07 -32.38 -5.45
C ASP A 99 -26.30 -31.98 -4.17
N CYS A 100 -26.83 -30.99 -3.44
CA CYS A 100 -26.33 -30.51 -2.14
C CYS A 100 -27.23 -30.87 -0.95
N HIS A 101 -28.56 -30.87 -1.15
CA HIS A 101 -29.56 -31.14 -0.13
C HIS A 101 -30.23 -32.50 -0.34
N ASN A 102 -30.49 -33.23 0.74
CA ASN A 102 -31.34 -34.41 0.66
C ASN A 102 -32.81 -33.99 0.57
N THR A 103 -33.55 -34.50 -0.42
CA THR A 103 -34.95 -34.14 -0.69
C THR A 103 -35.93 -34.58 0.39
N HIS A 104 -35.58 -35.61 1.18
CA HIS A 104 -36.41 -36.12 2.27
C HIS A 104 -35.83 -35.82 3.66
N PHE A 105 -34.53 -35.52 3.77
CA PHE A 105 -33.87 -35.25 5.04
C PHE A 105 -32.95 -34.02 4.95
N LEU A 106 -33.54 -32.84 4.81
CA LEU A 106 -32.81 -31.57 4.62
C LEU A 106 -31.73 -31.29 5.68
N ASN A 107 -31.91 -31.81 6.90
CA ASN A 107 -31.04 -31.54 8.04
C ASN A 107 -29.98 -32.63 8.30
N LYS A 108 -30.06 -33.81 7.70
CA LYS A 108 -29.16 -34.93 8.01
C LYS A 108 -27.96 -35.04 7.06
N ASP A 109 -28.14 -34.73 5.77
CA ASP A 109 -27.12 -34.97 4.74
C ASP A 109 -26.74 -33.70 3.96
N LYS A 110 -26.59 -32.57 4.64
CA LYS A 110 -26.19 -31.32 3.97
C LYS A 110 -24.72 -31.41 3.58
N LYS A 111 -24.43 -31.49 2.28
CA LYS A 111 -23.06 -31.37 1.77
C LYS A 111 -22.54 -29.96 2.01
N ASN A 112 -21.33 -29.86 2.56
CA ASN A 112 -20.63 -28.58 2.67
C ASN A 112 -19.78 -28.33 1.42
N CYS A 113 -19.14 -27.16 1.35
CA CYS A 113 -18.34 -26.74 0.19
C CYS A 113 -17.22 -27.76 -0.14
N THR A 114 -16.55 -28.32 0.86
CA THR A 114 -15.37 -29.18 0.68
C THR A 114 -15.71 -30.57 0.15
N HIS A 115 -16.99 -31.00 0.21
CA HIS A 115 -17.42 -32.27 -0.43
C HIS A 115 -17.23 -32.24 -1.96
N CYS A 116 -17.40 -31.07 -2.59
CA CYS A 116 -17.23 -30.89 -4.03
C CYS A 116 -15.97 -30.08 -4.39
N HIS A 117 -15.46 -29.30 -3.43
CA HIS A 117 -14.29 -28.44 -3.60
C HIS A 117 -13.15 -28.78 -2.60
N PRO A 118 -12.63 -30.03 -2.60
CA PRO A 118 -11.59 -30.43 -1.64
C PRO A 118 -10.25 -29.72 -1.89
N ASP A 119 -9.88 -29.50 -3.15
CA ASP A 119 -8.53 -29.08 -3.54
C ASP A 119 -8.47 -27.71 -4.24
N VAL A 120 -9.38 -26.80 -3.90
CA VAL A 120 -9.40 -25.47 -4.53
C VAL A 120 -8.21 -24.64 -4.07
N ALA A 121 -7.28 -24.41 -5.00
CA ALA A 121 -6.10 -23.58 -4.77
C ALA A 121 -6.45 -22.08 -4.77
N HIS A 122 -6.29 -21.43 -3.62
CA HIS A 122 -6.48 -19.99 -3.45
C HIS A 122 -5.15 -19.23 -3.55
N ASN A 123 -4.46 -19.36 -4.69
CA ASN A 123 -3.09 -18.84 -4.88
C ASN A 123 -2.99 -17.31 -4.79
N THR A 124 -4.11 -16.60 -4.98
CA THR A 124 -4.20 -15.15 -4.87
C THR A 124 -4.57 -14.67 -3.47
N LEU A 125 -4.91 -15.59 -2.55
CA LEU A 125 -5.30 -15.26 -1.18
C LEU A 125 -4.04 -15.14 -0.30
N PRO A 126 -3.74 -13.94 0.23
CA PRO A 126 -2.63 -13.75 1.17
C PRO A 126 -2.84 -14.58 2.42
N ALA A 127 -1.79 -15.16 2.99
CA ALA A 127 -1.85 -15.97 4.21
C ALA A 127 -3.02 -16.99 4.14
N LYS A 128 -3.05 -17.79 3.06
CA LYS A 128 -4.19 -18.63 2.69
C LYS A 128 -4.77 -19.42 3.87
N GLU A 129 -3.92 -20.14 4.59
CA GLU A 129 -4.33 -21.01 5.70
C GLU A 129 -5.01 -20.20 6.82
N LYS A 130 -4.47 -19.02 7.15
CA LYS A 130 -5.06 -18.14 8.16
C LYS A 130 -6.49 -17.75 7.78
N HIS A 131 -6.73 -17.37 6.53
CA HIS A 131 -8.06 -16.99 6.08
C HIS A 131 -9.01 -18.19 6.06
N LEU A 132 -8.60 -19.32 5.47
CA LEU A 132 -9.44 -20.51 5.37
C LEU A 132 -9.80 -21.11 6.74
N ASN A 133 -8.94 -20.93 7.75
CA ASN A 133 -9.22 -21.38 9.12
C ASN A 133 -10.08 -20.39 9.92
N ALA A 134 -10.09 -19.10 9.54
CA ALA A 134 -10.71 -18.04 10.32
C ALA A 134 -12.09 -17.62 9.80
N VAL A 135 -12.37 -17.75 8.49
CA VAL A 135 -13.62 -17.28 7.88
C VAL A 135 -14.25 -18.33 6.95
N ASP A 136 -15.58 -18.37 6.94
CA ASP A 136 -16.35 -19.24 6.06
C ASP A 136 -16.18 -18.88 4.58
N CYS A 137 -16.29 -19.87 3.69
CA CYS A 137 -16.18 -19.65 2.24
C CYS A 137 -17.16 -18.57 1.71
N LEU A 138 -18.36 -18.51 2.29
CA LEU A 138 -19.40 -17.54 1.93
C LEU A 138 -19.07 -16.11 2.37
N ALA A 139 -18.15 -15.91 3.31
CA ALA A 139 -17.65 -14.58 3.64
C ALA A 139 -16.95 -13.94 2.43
N CYS A 140 -16.21 -14.76 1.66
CA CYS A 140 -15.49 -14.30 0.48
C CYS A 140 -16.28 -14.50 -0.82
N HIS A 141 -16.99 -15.62 -0.96
CA HIS A 141 -17.71 -15.99 -2.19
C HIS A 141 -19.20 -15.67 -2.15
N GLY A 142 -19.76 -15.31 -0.99
CA GLY A 142 -21.15 -14.88 -0.86
C GLY A 142 -21.28 -13.37 -0.92
N LYS A 143 -22.29 -12.84 -0.21
CA LYS A 143 -22.51 -11.42 -0.02
C LYS A 143 -22.48 -11.10 1.48
N ALA A 144 -21.29 -10.79 1.98
CA ALA A 144 -21.09 -10.38 3.37
C ALA A 144 -21.62 -8.96 3.62
N ARG A 145 -22.27 -8.73 4.77
CA ARG A 145 -22.78 -7.41 5.18
C ARG A 145 -22.07 -6.85 6.40
N THR A 146 -21.98 -7.66 7.46
CA THR A 146 -21.48 -7.23 8.76
C THR A 146 -20.65 -8.35 9.35
N GLY A 147 -19.51 -8.00 9.94
CA GLY A 147 -18.64 -8.92 10.65
C GLY A 147 -18.46 -8.47 12.10
N HIS A 148 -18.50 -9.41 13.04
CA HIS A 148 -18.14 -9.19 14.44
C HIS A 148 -16.96 -10.09 14.80
N ILE A 149 -16.05 -9.57 15.62
CA ILE A 149 -14.91 -10.35 16.10
C ILE A 149 -15.09 -10.63 17.58
N ASN A 150 -15.05 -11.91 17.94
CA ASN A 150 -15.14 -12.36 19.32
C ASN A 150 -13.79 -12.97 19.71
N ILE A 151 -13.10 -12.32 20.64
CA ILE A 151 -11.84 -12.80 21.19
C ILE A 151 -12.12 -13.37 22.56
N GLN A 152 -11.72 -14.62 22.78
CA GLN A 152 -11.88 -15.28 24.07
C GLN A 152 -10.53 -15.70 24.61
N ILE A 153 -10.28 -15.37 25.87
CA ILE A 153 -9.07 -15.76 26.59
C ILE A 153 -9.48 -16.49 27.86
N ASP A 154 -8.92 -17.67 28.08
CA ASP A 154 -9.09 -18.43 29.31
C ASP A 154 -7.84 -18.29 30.20
N THR A 155 -8.03 -17.79 31.43
CA THR A 155 -6.95 -17.62 32.41
C THR A 155 -6.82 -18.79 33.38
N GLY A 156 -7.56 -19.88 33.15
CA GLY A 156 -7.58 -21.06 34.02
C GLY A 156 -8.19 -20.78 35.39
N LYS A 157 -9.23 -19.93 35.45
CA LYS A 157 -9.94 -19.51 36.68
C LYS A 157 -9.10 -18.71 37.68
N LYS A 158 -8.03 -18.05 37.24
CA LYS A 158 -7.27 -17.11 38.07
C LYS A 158 -7.65 -15.67 37.72
N ASP A 159 -7.93 -14.84 38.72
CA ASP A 159 -8.15 -13.39 38.55
C ASP A 159 -6.80 -12.65 38.54
N VAL A 160 -5.89 -13.03 37.62
CA VAL A 160 -4.58 -12.36 37.48
C VAL A 160 -4.69 -11.10 36.64
N ILE A 161 -5.80 -10.94 35.92
CA ILE A 161 -6.02 -9.88 34.95
C ILE A 161 -7.29 -9.15 35.34
N THR A 162 -7.18 -7.84 35.54
CA THR A 162 -8.30 -6.95 35.82
C THR A 162 -8.58 -6.06 34.60
N HIS A 163 -9.74 -5.41 34.59
CA HIS A 163 -10.09 -4.44 33.54
C HIS A 163 -9.00 -3.39 33.32
N LYS A 164 -8.42 -2.87 34.42
CA LYS A 164 -7.37 -1.84 34.40
C LYS A 164 -6.04 -2.32 33.82
N ASP A 165 -5.80 -3.63 33.80
CA ASP A 165 -4.60 -4.20 33.19
C ASP A 165 -4.68 -4.26 31.67
N ILE A 166 -5.91 -4.17 31.13
CA ILE A 166 -6.21 -4.24 29.69
C ILE A 166 -6.50 -2.84 29.14
N ASP A 167 -7.39 -2.11 29.79
CA ASP A 167 -7.77 -0.73 29.44
C ASP A 167 -7.17 0.21 30.50
N ARG A 168 -6.05 0.81 30.12
CA ARG A 168 -5.18 1.57 31.03
C ARG A 168 -5.58 3.03 31.11
N ASP A 169 -6.10 3.57 30.02
CA ASP A 169 -6.61 4.94 29.98
C ASP A 169 -8.09 5.04 30.40
N ASN A 170 -8.74 3.88 30.62
CA ASN A 170 -10.11 3.72 31.10
C ASN A 170 -11.15 4.34 30.14
N ASN A 171 -10.91 4.18 28.83
CA ASN A 171 -11.78 4.65 27.76
C ASN A 171 -12.82 3.58 27.30
N ASN A 172 -12.79 2.37 27.88
CA ASN A 172 -13.60 1.18 27.55
C ASN A 172 -13.40 0.62 26.13
N LEU A 173 -12.28 0.93 25.48
CA LEU A 173 -11.91 0.48 24.14
C LEU A 173 -10.42 0.16 24.07
N VAL A 174 -10.10 -1.13 24.01
CA VAL A 174 -8.71 -1.60 23.92
C VAL A 174 -8.12 -1.26 22.55
N ASP A 175 -7.08 -0.44 22.55
CA ASP A 175 -6.31 -0.09 21.35
C ASP A 175 -5.12 -1.03 21.09
N PHE A 176 -4.36 -0.77 20.02
CA PHE A 176 -3.22 -1.59 19.64
C PHE A 176 -2.09 -1.62 20.68
N ILE A 177 -1.80 -0.48 21.32
CA ILE A 177 -0.74 -0.35 22.32
C ILE A 177 -1.15 -1.11 23.58
N GLU A 178 -2.39 -0.91 24.02
CA GLU A 178 -2.97 -1.59 25.16
C GLU A 178 -3.02 -3.10 24.96
N TRP A 179 -3.44 -3.56 23.78
CA TRP A 179 -3.45 -4.96 23.42
C TRP A 179 -2.06 -5.60 23.46
N ASP A 180 -1.02 -4.92 22.96
CA ASP A 180 0.35 -5.45 22.99
C ASP A 180 0.88 -5.57 24.42
N ILE A 181 0.66 -4.54 25.24
CA ILE A 181 1.03 -4.57 26.66
C ILE A 181 0.28 -5.68 27.40
N PHE A 182 -0.99 -5.84 27.10
CA PHE A 182 -1.83 -6.89 27.66
C PHE A 182 -1.33 -8.29 27.30
N LEU A 183 -0.99 -8.54 26.03
CA LEU A 183 -0.40 -9.81 25.60
C LEU A 183 0.91 -10.13 26.31
N ASN A 184 1.78 -9.13 26.48
CA ASN A 184 3.02 -9.28 27.23
C ASN A 184 2.76 -9.64 28.71
N THR A 185 1.73 -9.04 29.31
CA THR A 185 1.32 -9.31 30.69
C THR A 185 0.79 -10.73 30.83
N ILE A 186 -0.12 -11.16 29.93
CA ILE A 186 -0.62 -12.54 29.87
C ILE A 186 0.52 -13.54 29.73
N ASN A 187 1.45 -13.31 28.82
CA ASN A 187 2.53 -14.24 28.56
C ASN A 187 3.43 -14.41 29.79
N LYS A 188 3.70 -13.33 30.52
CA LYS A 188 4.47 -13.34 31.77
C LYS A 188 3.74 -14.08 32.89
N GLU A 189 2.48 -13.71 33.14
CA GLU A 189 1.69 -14.21 34.27
C GLU A 189 1.22 -15.66 34.09
N LEU A 190 0.81 -16.01 32.86
CA LEU A 190 0.29 -17.34 32.51
C LEU A 190 1.36 -18.24 31.89
N LYS A 191 2.63 -17.79 31.82
CA LYS A 191 3.78 -18.54 31.27
C LYS A 191 3.50 -19.14 29.88
N GLY A 192 2.79 -18.38 29.03
CA GLY A 192 2.42 -18.80 27.67
C GLY A 192 1.35 -19.91 27.59
N LYS A 193 0.65 -20.22 28.68
CA LYS A 193 -0.43 -21.25 28.71
C LYS A 193 -1.82 -20.72 28.35
N ALA A 194 -1.95 -19.42 28.10
CA ALA A 194 -3.23 -18.82 27.75
C ALA A 194 -3.60 -19.17 26.30
N GLU A 195 -4.74 -19.83 26.12
CA GLU A 195 -5.31 -20.04 24.79
C GLU A 195 -6.14 -18.81 24.40
N ILE A 196 -5.78 -18.19 23.28
CA ILE A 196 -6.51 -17.05 22.71
C ILE A 196 -7.28 -17.55 21.49
N ILE A 197 -8.59 -17.69 21.65
CA ILE A 197 -9.50 -18.13 20.60
C ILE A 197 -10.05 -16.89 19.89
N LYS A 198 -9.95 -16.86 18.56
CA LYS A 198 -10.41 -15.74 17.73
C LYS A 198 -11.51 -16.25 16.80
N ASN A 199 -12.73 -15.76 17.00
CA ASN A 199 -13.88 -16.14 16.20
C ASN A 199 -14.35 -14.94 15.39
N TYR A 200 -14.48 -15.12 14.07
CA TYR A 200 -14.96 -14.10 13.14
C TYR A 200 -16.36 -14.50 12.67
N ASP A 201 -17.38 -13.82 13.19
CA ASP A 201 -18.77 -14.06 12.80
C ASP A 201 -19.16 -13.08 11.68
N ILE A 202 -19.44 -13.61 10.48
CA ILE A 202 -19.76 -12.80 9.30
C ILE A 202 -21.17 -13.14 8.83
N LYS A 203 -22.06 -12.15 8.92
CA LYS A 203 -23.41 -12.27 8.37
C LYS A 203 -23.38 -12.12 6.87
N THR A 204 -23.93 -13.12 6.19
CA THR A 204 -24.10 -13.15 4.73
C THR A 204 -25.59 -13.16 4.38
N ASP A 205 -25.99 -12.51 3.28
CA ASP A 205 -27.41 -12.36 2.90
C ASP A 205 -28.12 -13.72 2.81
N ASN A 206 -27.57 -14.63 2.00
CA ASN A 206 -28.16 -15.94 1.73
C ASN A 206 -27.08 -16.93 1.24
N PRO A 207 -27.01 -18.15 1.81
CA PRO A 207 -26.01 -19.15 1.43
C PRO A 207 -26.18 -19.72 0.00
N HIS A 208 -27.31 -19.46 -0.66
CA HIS A 208 -27.59 -19.90 -2.02
C HIS A 208 -27.05 -18.93 -3.10
N VAL A 209 -26.40 -17.84 -2.71
CA VAL A 209 -25.68 -16.95 -3.63
C VAL A 209 -24.18 -17.18 -3.48
N VAL A 210 -23.60 -17.97 -4.39
CA VAL A 210 -22.14 -18.18 -4.48
C VAL A 210 -21.61 -17.54 -5.77
N ASN A 211 -20.66 -16.63 -5.63
CA ASN A 211 -19.98 -15.91 -6.69
C ASN A 211 -18.72 -16.64 -7.14
N LYS A 212 -18.45 -16.59 -8.46
CA LYS A 212 -17.24 -17.16 -9.06
C LYS A 212 -15.96 -16.47 -8.57
N LYS A 213 -15.99 -15.14 -8.45
CA LYS A 213 -14.87 -14.34 -7.95
C LYS A 213 -15.14 -13.98 -6.49
N PRO A 214 -14.12 -13.99 -5.62
CA PRO A 214 -14.27 -13.53 -4.25
C PRO A 214 -14.50 -12.02 -4.22
N VAL A 215 -15.04 -11.53 -3.12
CA VAL A 215 -15.12 -10.10 -2.78
C VAL A 215 -13.73 -9.46 -2.73
N SER A 216 -13.68 -8.15 -2.91
CA SER A 216 -12.43 -7.37 -2.75
C SER A 216 -11.95 -7.41 -1.30
N CYS A 217 -10.64 -7.46 -1.08
CA CYS A 217 -10.06 -7.43 0.27
C CYS A 217 -10.48 -6.17 1.06
N ASN A 218 -10.71 -5.05 0.38
CA ASN A 218 -11.17 -3.80 1.00
C ASN A 218 -12.54 -3.92 1.68
N LEU A 219 -13.34 -4.94 1.35
CA LEU A 219 -14.60 -5.20 2.05
C LEU A 219 -14.35 -5.52 3.53
N CYS A 220 -13.24 -6.19 3.85
CA CYS A 220 -12.88 -6.55 5.23
C CYS A 220 -11.77 -5.65 5.78
N HIS A 221 -10.75 -5.36 4.96
CA HIS A 221 -9.53 -4.65 5.35
C HIS A 221 -9.51 -3.16 4.99
N GLY A 222 -10.63 -2.60 4.53
CA GLY A 222 -10.75 -1.17 4.29
C GLY A 222 -11.09 -0.41 5.57
N GLU A 223 -10.88 0.90 5.56
CA GLU A 223 -11.26 1.82 6.64
C GLU A 223 -12.72 1.62 7.11
N ASN A 224 -13.64 1.39 6.16
CA ASN A 224 -15.05 1.13 6.39
C ASN A 224 -15.44 -0.34 6.18
N GLY A 225 -14.53 -1.26 6.52
CA GLY A 225 -14.74 -2.70 6.37
C GLY A 225 -15.93 -3.23 7.18
N ILE A 226 -16.33 -4.47 6.91
CA ILE A 226 -17.50 -5.10 7.56
C ILE A 226 -17.31 -5.31 9.08
N PHE A 227 -16.07 -5.35 9.56
CA PHE A 227 -15.74 -5.56 10.98
C PHE A 227 -15.77 -4.24 11.76
N ARG A 228 -16.97 -3.82 12.17
CA ARG A 228 -17.17 -2.56 12.90
C ARG A 228 -17.04 -2.69 14.42
N TYR A 229 -17.20 -3.90 14.93
CA TYR A 229 -17.19 -4.17 16.36
C TYR A 229 -16.38 -5.43 16.64
N ALA A 230 -15.54 -5.34 17.66
CA ALA A 230 -14.84 -6.46 18.23
C ALA A 230 -14.94 -6.38 19.75
N ARG A 231 -15.03 -7.56 20.37
CA ARG A 231 -15.08 -7.70 21.82
C ARG A 231 -14.07 -8.71 22.31
N LEU A 232 -13.52 -8.42 23.48
CA LEU A 232 -12.65 -9.28 24.23
C LEU A 232 -13.41 -9.81 25.46
N ILE A 233 -13.47 -11.13 25.57
CA ILE A 233 -14.08 -11.86 26.69
C ILE A 233 -12.95 -12.56 27.44
N VAL A 234 -12.72 -12.14 28.67
CA VAL A 234 -11.72 -12.75 29.56
C VAL A 234 -12.43 -13.65 30.55
N LYS A 235 -12.17 -14.96 30.47
CA LYS A 235 -12.73 -15.98 31.35
C LYS A 235 -11.75 -16.30 32.47
N GLY A 236 -11.95 -15.66 33.62
CA GLY A 236 -11.29 -15.97 34.88
C GLY A 236 -12.25 -16.57 35.90
N LYS A 237 -12.05 -16.25 37.19
CA LYS A 237 -13.06 -16.55 38.21
C LYS A 237 -14.24 -15.59 38.08
N LYS A 238 -13.98 -14.34 37.66
CA LYS A 238 -14.99 -13.44 37.09
C LYS A 238 -14.80 -13.33 35.58
N THR A 239 -15.90 -13.43 34.83
CA THR A 239 -15.89 -13.14 33.40
C THR A 239 -16.23 -11.67 33.21
N PHE A 240 -15.46 -10.98 32.37
CA PHE A 240 -15.77 -9.63 31.94
C PHE A 240 -15.54 -9.47 30.44
N GLU A 241 -16.21 -8.46 29.88
CA GLU A 241 -16.22 -8.15 28.45
C GLU A 241 -15.80 -6.70 28.26
N ILE A 242 -14.96 -6.44 27.26
CA ILE A 242 -14.52 -5.10 26.89
C ILE A 242 -14.48 -4.94 25.37
N GLY A 243 -14.79 -3.74 24.89
CA GLY A 243 -14.61 -3.39 23.48
C GLY A 243 -13.14 -3.40 23.11
N ILE A 244 -12.82 -3.85 21.89
CA ILE A 244 -11.45 -3.86 21.37
C ILE A 244 -11.47 -3.37 19.93
N ASP A 245 -10.46 -2.63 19.50
CA ASP A 245 -10.37 -2.13 18.13
C ASP A 245 -10.27 -3.33 17.14
N PRO A 246 -11.22 -3.50 16.21
CA PRO A 246 -11.15 -4.55 15.19
C PRO A 246 -9.88 -4.53 14.34
N LYS A 247 -9.26 -3.35 14.15
CA LYS A 247 -8.06 -3.17 13.33
C LYS A 247 -6.84 -3.92 13.87
N ILE A 248 -6.85 -4.27 15.16
CA ILE A 248 -5.84 -5.14 15.79
C ILE A 248 -5.82 -6.54 15.15
N PHE A 249 -6.99 -7.03 14.74
CA PHE A 249 -7.15 -8.39 14.20
C PHE A 249 -7.29 -8.39 12.67
N VAL A 250 -7.92 -7.36 12.12
CA VAL A 250 -8.13 -7.16 10.69
C VAL A 250 -7.48 -5.85 10.29
N HIS A 251 -6.17 -5.93 10.07
CA HIS A 251 -5.37 -4.76 9.71
C HIS A 251 -5.89 -4.09 8.45
N GLU A 252 -5.88 -2.76 8.48
CA GLU A 252 -6.12 -1.96 7.29
C GLU A 252 -5.00 -2.20 6.29
N LEU A 253 -5.36 -2.61 5.07
CA LEU A 253 -4.38 -2.81 4.02
C LEU A 253 -3.95 -1.44 3.47
N PRO A 254 -2.68 -1.30 3.03
CA PRO A 254 -2.33 -0.18 2.17
C PRO A 254 -3.29 -0.17 0.97
N SER A 255 -3.72 1.02 0.55
CA SER A 255 -4.62 1.21 -0.58
C SER A 255 -4.20 0.31 -1.74
N ILE A 256 -5.04 -0.68 -2.08
CA ILE A 256 -4.75 -1.66 -3.14
C ILE A 256 -4.47 -0.94 -4.46
N GLU A 257 -5.18 0.18 -4.68
CA GLU A 257 -5.00 1.00 -5.87
C GLU A 257 -3.67 1.75 -5.87
N ASP A 258 -3.21 2.21 -4.71
CA ASP A 258 -1.89 2.83 -4.57
C ASP A 258 -0.76 1.80 -4.60
N TYR A 259 -0.99 0.59 -4.09
CA TYR A 259 -0.03 -0.50 -4.18
C TYR A 259 0.31 -0.85 -5.63
N LYS A 260 -0.69 -0.83 -6.54
CA LYS A 260 -0.45 -1.02 -7.99
C LYS A 260 0.50 0.01 -8.59
N LYS A 261 0.60 1.20 -7.99
CA LYS A 261 1.52 2.28 -8.43
C LYS A 261 2.94 2.10 -7.89
N THR A 262 3.18 1.20 -6.93
CA THR A 262 4.53 0.87 -6.47
C THR A 262 5.31 0.13 -7.56
N ILE A 263 6.64 0.07 -7.45
CA ILE A 263 7.46 -0.68 -8.42
C ILE A 263 7.11 -2.17 -8.47
N HIS A 264 6.75 -2.76 -7.33
CA HIS A 264 6.32 -4.16 -7.25
C HIS A 264 4.95 -4.35 -7.89
N GLY A 265 3.99 -3.45 -7.59
CA GLY A 265 2.67 -3.47 -8.20
C GLY A 265 2.70 -3.29 -9.72
N LYS A 266 3.51 -2.35 -10.23
CA LYS A 266 3.72 -2.14 -11.68
C LYS A 266 4.32 -3.37 -12.37
N LYS A 267 5.11 -4.17 -11.65
CA LYS A 267 5.67 -5.44 -12.13
C LYS A 267 4.74 -6.65 -11.94
N GLY A 268 3.50 -6.44 -11.49
CA GLY A 268 2.50 -7.49 -11.33
C GLY A 268 2.68 -8.36 -10.08
N ILE A 269 3.52 -7.94 -9.13
CA ILE A 269 3.62 -8.62 -7.84
C ILE A 269 2.36 -8.32 -7.04
N ILE A 270 1.72 -9.37 -6.51
CA ILE A 270 0.49 -9.29 -5.72
C ILE A 270 0.75 -9.64 -4.24
N CYS A 271 -0.21 -9.29 -3.38
CA CYS A 271 -0.08 -9.47 -1.94
C CYS A 271 0.30 -10.91 -1.53
N SER A 272 -0.25 -11.95 -2.19
CA SER A 272 0.04 -13.35 -1.87
C SER A 272 1.45 -13.81 -2.28
N ASN A 273 2.17 -13.06 -3.14
CA ASN A 273 3.58 -13.35 -3.41
C ASN A 273 4.47 -13.04 -2.20
N CYS A 274 4.07 -12.06 -1.39
CA CYS A 274 4.82 -11.60 -0.20
C CYS A 274 4.23 -12.14 1.10
N HIS A 275 2.91 -12.12 1.24
CA HIS A 275 2.21 -12.59 2.43
C HIS A 275 1.82 -14.06 2.24
N ILE A 276 2.80 -14.96 2.33
CA ILE A 276 2.59 -16.40 2.13
C ILE A 276 1.95 -17.09 3.35
N SER A 277 2.16 -16.55 4.56
CA SER A 277 1.64 -17.07 5.82
C SER A 277 1.25 -15.92 6.75
N ASP A 278 0.77 -16.27 7.94
CA ASP A 278 0.44 -15.34 9.01
C ASP A 278 1.66 -14.72 9.71
N LYS A 279 2.87 -15.20 9.38
CA LYS A 279 4.14 -14.71 9.92
C LYS A 279 4.59 -13.43 9.21
N LEU A 280 5.44 -12.67 9.88
CA LEU A 280 6.12 -11.53 9.28
C LEU A 280 6.88 -11.97 8.02
N VAL A 281 6.85 -11.11 7.00
CA VAL A 281 7.55 -11.34 5.74
C VAL A 281 9.05 -11.53 6.01
N SER A 282 9.59 -12.64 5.53
CA SER A 282 11.01 -12.98 5.62
C SER A 282 11.74 -12.50 4.37
N ASP A 283 13.00 -12.09 4.54
CA ASP A 283 13.89 -11.75 3.42
C ASP A 283 13.96 -12.84 2.37
N ARG A 284 13.80 -14.13 2.75
CA ARG A 284 13.77 -15.27 1.82
C ARG A 284 12.80 -15.09 0.65
N ILE A 285 11.74 -14.33 0.84
CA ILE A 285 10.77 -14.04 -0.23
C ILE A 285 11.36 -13.06 -1.23
N CYS A 286 12.09 -12.04 -0.77
CA CYS A 286 12.81 -11.09 -1.62
C CYS A 286 13.88 -11.79 -2.45
N LEU A 287 14.57 -12.79 -1.87
CA LEU A 287 15.65 -13.54 -2.52
C LEU A 287 15.21 -14.27 -3.78
N LYS A 288 13.93 -14.62 -3.90
CA LYS A 288 13.39 -15.29 -5.10
C LYS A 288 13.64 -14.48 -6.39
N CYS A 289 13.81 -13.16 -6.26
CA CYS A 289 14.09 -12.26 -7.38
C CYS A 289 15.31 -11.35 -7.16
N HIS A 290 15.82 -11.24 -5.92
CA HIS A 290 16.91 -10.32 -5.53
C HIS A 290 18.11 -11.05 -4.93
N GLU A 291 18.43 -12.24 -5.44
CA GLU A 291 19.53 -13.09 -4.96
C GLU A 291 20.89 -12.38 -5.02
N ASP A 292 21.23 -11.80 -6.18
CA ASP A 292 22.51 -11.10 -6.39
C ASP A 292 22.73 -9.97 -5.38
N ILE A 293 21.66 -9.24 -5.04
CA ILE A 293 21.71 -8.14 -4.07
C ILE A 293 21.96 -8.68 -2.66
N TYR A 294 21.31 -9.79 -2.32
CA TYR A 294 21.47 -10.43 -1.02
C TYR A 294 22.88 -10.99 -0.83
N ASP A 295 23.52 -11.49 -1.88
CA ASP A 295 24.89 -12.00 -1.81
C ASP A 295 25.91 -10.94 -1.38
N VAL A 296 25.64 -9.69 -1.72
CA VAL A 296 26.37 -8.53 -1.20
C VAL A 296 25.92 -8.22 0.23
N TYR A 297 24.62 -8.05 0.45
CA TYR A 297 24.06 -7.61 1.74
C TYR A 297 24.37 -8.56 2.90
N LYS A 298 24.36 -9.88 2.68
CA LYS A 298 24.58 -10.91 3.72
C LYS A 298 25.94 -10.82 4.39
N LYS A 299 26.92 -10.16 3.75
CA LYS A 299 28.28 -9.95 4.26
C LYS A 299 28.35 -8.78 5.25
N THR A 300 27.32 -7.93 5.30
CA THR A 300 27.32 -6.69 6.08
C THR A 300 27.06 -6.91 7.56
N ALA A 301 27.45 -5.94 8.39
CA ALA A 301 27.07 -5.91 9.81
C ALA A 301 25.55 -5.85 10.04
N HIS A 302 24.80 -5.29 9.08
CA HIS A 302 23.34 -5.20 9.12
C HIS A 302 22.66 -6.57 8.92
N ALA A 303 23.27 -7.48 8.15
CA ALA A 303 22.74 -8.81 7.93
C ALA A 303 23.21 -9.85 8.98
N LYS A 304 24.39 -9.64 9.58
CA LYS A 304 24.94 -10.55 10.61
C LYS A 304 23.96 -10.70 11.77
N GLU A 305 23.81 -11.93 12.24
CA GLU A 305 22.89 -12.32 13.33
C GLU A 305 21.41 -11.96 13.07
N GLY A 306 21.04 -11.60 11.82
CA GLY A 306 19.69 -11.16 11.49
C GLY A 306 19.33 -9.81 12.09
N ALA A 307 20.33 -8.94 12.33
CA ALA A 307 20.14 -7.64 12.99
C ALA A 307 19.14 -6.73 12.27
N THR A 308 19.09 -6.77 10.93
CA THR A 308 18.09 -6.06 10.12
C THR A 308 17.67 -6.89 8.90
N LYS A 309 16.42 -6.70 8.49
CA LYS A 309 15.77 -7.28 7.32
C LYS A 309 15.66 -6.26 6.19
N CYS A 310 15.41 -6.73 4.96
CA CYS A 310 15.18 -5.85 3.81
C CYS A 310 14.05 -4.84 4.09
N THR A 311 12.97 -5.29 4.76
CA THR A 311 11.80 -4.47 5.08
C THR A 311 12.03 -3.46 6.21
N ASP A 312 13.14 -3.58 6.94
CA ASP A 312 13.47 -2.61 7.98
C ASP A 312 13.96 -1.33 7.32
N CYS A 313 14.68 -1.40 6.19
CA CYS A 313 15.12 -0.25 5.40
C CYS A 313 14.15 0.13 4.28
N HIS A 314 13.58 -0.86 3.57
CA HIS A 314 12.69 -0.65 2.43
C HIS A 314 11.23 -0.89 2.80
N ASN A 315 10.32 -0.13 2.20
CA ASN A 315 8.89 -0.38 2.34
C ASN A 315 8.27 -0.72 0.97
N PRO A 316 7.92 -2.00 0.71
CA PRO A 316 7.37 -2.42 -0.58
C PRO A 316 5.97 -1.87 -0.87
N HIS A 317 5.30 -1.28 0.14
CA HIS A 317 3.99 -0.64 0.00
C HIS A 317 4.07 0.85 -0.34
N LYS A 318 5.27 1.47 -0.37
CA LYS A 318 5.41 2.89 -0.72
C LYS A 318 5.56 3.08 -2.22
N ILE A 319 4.80 4.04 -2.77
CA ILE A 319 4.88 4.45 -4.17
C ILE A 319 6.25 5.10 -4.45
N LYS A 320 6.66 6.01 -3.57
CA LYS A 320 7.96 6.69 -3.65
C LYS A 320 9.08 5.71 -3.30
N THR A 321 9.93 5.43 -4.28
CA THR A 321 11.10 4.55 -4.14
C THR A 321 12.22 5.23 -3.36
N TYR A 322 13.17 4.44 -2.85
CA TYR A 322 14.34 4.99 -2.15
C TYR A 322 15.14 5.97 -3.02
N LYS A 323 15.25 5.70 -4.33
CA LYS A 323 15.96 6.57 -5.27
C LYS A 323 15.31 7.97 -5.38
N GLU A 324 14.00 8.03 -5.17
CA GLU A 324 13.24 9.29 -5.23
C GLU A 324 13.24 10.06 -3.91
N LEU A 325 13.77 9.49 -2.83
CA LEU A 325 14.02 10.20 -1.59
C LEU A 325 15.18 11.18 -1.77
N ASN A 326 15.05 12.40 -1.24
CA ASN A 326 16.15 13.35 -1.15
C ASN A 326 17.17 12.91 -0.07
N ALA A 327 18.34 13.56 -0.04
CA ALA A 327 19.43 13.19 0.88
C ALA A 327 18.98 13.15 2.36
N SER A 328 18.23 14.15 2.82
CA SER A 328 17.72 14.20 4.20
C SER A 328 16.71 13.08 4.48
N GLU A 329 15.77 12.82 3.57
CA GLU A 329 14.83 11.70 3.68
C GLU A 329 15.55 10.35 3.75
N ARG A 330 16.66 10.19 3.02
CA ARG A 330 17.48 8.97 3.06
C ARG A 330 18.27 8.84 4.35
N VAL A 331 18.78 9.94 4.93
CA VAL A 331 19.38 9.94 6.27
C VAL A 331 18.36 9.46 7.32
N MET A 332 17.09 9.89 7.20
CA MET A 332 16.04 9.49 8.14
C MET A 332 15.76 7.98 8.14
N VAL A 333 16.02 7.28 7.03
CA VAL A 333 15.90 5.81 6.98
C VAL A 333 16.87 5.16 7.97
N CYS A 334 18.11 5.64 8.01
CA CYS A 334 19.19 5.17 8.90
C CYS A 334 18.99 5.65 10.34
N ALA A 335 18.52 6.89 10.51
CA ALA A 335 18.33 7.53 11.82
C ALA A 335 17.23 6.88 12.67
N ARG A 336 16.38 6.01 12.10
CA ARG A 336 15.43 5.19 12.86
C ARG A 336 16.11 4.32 13.92
N CYS A 337 17.31 3.82 13.61
CA CYS A 337 18.14 3.05 14.54
C CYS A 337 19.36 3.85 15.01
N HIS A 338 20.01 4.61 14.11
CA HIS A 338 21.19 5.42 14.43
C HIS A 338 20.81 6.83 14.90
N LYS A 339 20.16 6.94 16.05
CA LYS A 339 19.60 8.22 16.55
C LYS A 339 20.66 9.28 16.84
N ASP A 340 21.82 8.86 17.36
CA ASP A 340 22.90 9.77 17.78
C ASP A 340 23.91 10.06 16.65
N TYR A 341 23.50 9.95 15.39
CA TYR A 341 24.43 10.04 14.26
C TYR A 341 25.18 11.38 14.23
N ILE A 342 24.55 12.51 14.58
CA ILE A 342 25.25 13.81 14.62
C ILE A 342 26.41 13.79 15.63
N ASP A 343 26.16 13.32 16.86
CA ASP A 343 27.19 13.27 17.91
C ASP A 343 28.34 12.33 17.56
N LYS A 344 28.02 11.19 16.93
CA LYS A 344 29.03 10.24 16.46
C LYS A 344 29.84 10.74 15.26
N HIS A 345 29.42 11.84 14.62
CA HIS A 345 30.07 12.44 13.45
C HIS A 345 30.64 13.84 13.70
N LYS A 346 30.84 14.25 14.96
CA LYS A 346 31.48 15.55 15.31
C LYS A 346 32.88 15.76 14.72
N TRP A 347 33.54 14.68 14.30
CA TRP A 347 34.83 14.75 13.60
C TRP A 347 34.71 15.41 12.21
N LEU A 348 33.52 15.42 11.61
CA LEU A 348 33.26 16.03 10.31
C LEU A 348 33.01 17.53 10.47
N PRO A 349 33.84 18.42 9.89
CA PRO A 349 33.65 19.86 9.99
C PRO A 349 32.25 20.27 9.50
N ASN A 350 31.58 21.19 10.18
CA ASN A 350 30.20 21.58 9.83
C ASN A 350 29.27 20.37 9.62
N THR A 351 29.23 19.45 10.59
CA THR A 351 28.51 18.16 10.51
C THR A 351 27.07 18.31 10.01
N VAL A 352 26.34 19.31 10.52
CA VAL A 352 24.94 19.60 10.14
C VAL A 352 24.84 19.98 8.66
N LEU A 353 25.78 20.77 8.15
CA LEU A 353 25.81 21.19 6.75
C LEU A 353 26.06 20.00 5.83
N HIS A 354 26.95 19.08 6.21
CA HIS A 354 27.19 17.86 5.44
C HIS A 354 25.93 17.00 5.34
N PHE A 355 25.25 16.70 6.44
CA PHE A 355 24.02 15.90 6.41
C PHE A 355 22.81 16.60 5.79
N LYS A 356 22.91 17.91 5.51
CA LYS A 356 21.92 18.62 4.68
C LYS A 356 22.03 18.22 3.20
N TYR A 357 23.24 17.91 2.73
CA TYR A 357 23.53 17.66 1.31
C TYR A 357 23.97 16.23 0.99
N LEU A 358 24.34 15.44 2.00
CA LEU A 358 24.82 14.07 1.88
C LEU A 358 23.90 13.08 2.58
N GLU A 359 23.85 11.86 2.04
CA GLU A 359 23.27 10.69 2.70
C GLU A 359 24.34 9.81 3.36
N CYS A 360 23.96 8.96 4.32
CA CYS A 360 24.89 8.08 5.02
C CYS A 360 25.63 7.12 4.05
N SER A 361 24.92 6.58 3.07
CA SER A 361 25.46 5.64 2.08
C SER A 361 26.57 6.24 1.22
N SER A 362 26.61 7.57 1.05
CA SER A 362 27.69 8.26 0.33
C SER A 362 29.07 8.02 0.95
N CYS A 363 29.15 7.72 2.25
CA CYS A 363 30.40 7.38 2.93
C CYS A 363 30.45 5.91 3.36
N HIS A 364 29.32 5.34 3.78
CA HIS A 364 29.23 3.99 4.33
C HIS A 364 29.06 2.87 3.30
N SER A 365 28.82 3.21 2.03
CA SER A 365 28.91 2.28 0.91
C SER A 365 29.87 2.84 -0.16
N PRO A 366 31.19 2.64 0.01
CA PRO A 366 32.19 3.30 -0.82
C PRO A 366 32.17 2.86 -2.29
N GLU A 367 31.78 1.62 -2.55
CA GLU A 367 31.68 1.05 -3.90
C GLU A 367 30.42 1.48 -4.64
N SER A 368 29.47 2.14 -3.96
CA SER A 368 28.32 2.75 -4.61
C SER A 368 28.75 3.90 -5.52
N LYS A 369 28.13 4.00 -6.70
CA LYS A 369 28.30 5.18 -7.55
C LYS A 369 27.51 6.34 -6.95
N LYS A 370 28.19 7.47 -6.86
CA LYS A 370 27.65 8.72 -6.29
C LYS A 370 27.53 9.73 -7.40
N GLY A 371 26.52 10.58 -7.32
CA GLY A 371 26.35 11.66 -8.27
C GLY A 371 25.77 12.90 -7.60
N MET A 372 25.98 14.04 -8.24
CA MET A 372 25.31 15.28 -7.87
C MET A 372 23.91 15.29 -8.48
N LEU A 373 22.90 15.44 -7.62
CA LEU A 373 21.50 15.55 -7.99
C LEU A 373 21.06 17.00 -7.82
N PHE A 374 20.56 17.57 -8.90
CA PHE A 374 19.95 18.89 -8.93
C PHE A 374 18.44 18.75 -9.00
N SER A 375 17.70 19.53 -8.23
CA SER A 375 16.24 19.54 -8.25
C SER A 375 15.72 20.97 -8.25
N LEU A 376 14.55 21.19 -8.85
CA LEU A 376 13.94 22.50 -8.93
C LEU A 376 12.93 22.69 -7.79
N ALA A 377 13.07 23.79 -7.09
CA ALA A 377 12.15 24.21 -6.04
C ALA A 377 11.71 25.66 -6.27
N VAL A 378 10.53 26.00 -5.77
CA VAL A 378 10.02 27.36 -5.71
C VAL A 378 10.26 27.91 -4.31
N LYS A 379 10.71 29.17 -4.22
CA LYS A 379 10.81 29.86 -2.94
C LYS A 379 9.42 30.19 -2.42
N GLY A 380 9.03 29.60 -1.28
CA GLY A 380 7.83 29.98 -0.54
C GLY A 380 8.13 31.02 0.55
N GLU A 381 7.11 31.49 1.26
CA GLU A 381 7.23 32.53 2.30
C GLU A 381 8.07 32.08 3.51
N LYS A 382 8.01 30.79 3.88
CA LYS A 382 8.78 30.20 4.99
C LYS A 382 9.74 29.10 4.56
N ASP A 383 9.39 28.35 3.51
CA ASP A 383 10.17 27.20 3.04
C ASP A 383 10.14 27.06 1.52
N THR A 384 11.12 26.35 0.98
CA THR A 384 11.22 26.06 -0.46
C THR A 384 10.43 24.80 -0.82
N MET A 385 9.41 24.95 -1.66
CA MET A 385 8.55 23.85 -2.13
C MET A 385 9.11 23.22 -3.42
N VAL A 386 9.28 21.90 -3.43
CA VAL A 386 9.67 21.17 -4.64
C VAL A 386 8.48 21.09 -5.61
N LEU A 387 8.71 21.40 -6.88
CA LEU A 387 7.68 21.32 -7.93
C LEU A 387 7.26 19.87 -8.16
N LYS A 388 5.96 19.61 -8.32
CA LYS A 388 5.39 18.30 -8.66
C LYS A 388 5.05 18.23 -10.14
N TYR A 389 4.88 17.03 -10.69
CA TYR A 389 4.50 16.85 -12.10
C TYR A 389 3.24 17.63 -12.49
N ALA A 390 2.24 17.67 -11.60
CA ALA A 390 1.01 18.43 -11.79
C ALA A 390 1.22 19.94 -11.96
N ASP A 391 2.29 20.50 -11.37
CA ASP A 391 2.64 21.90 -11.56
C ASP A 391 3.17 22.12 -12.97
N PHE A 392 3.99 21.20 -13.48
CA PHE A 392 4.48 21.25 -14.86
C PHE A 392 3.34 21.09 -15.88
N GLU A 393 2.38 20.18 -15.64
CA GLU A 393 1.18 20.01 -16.50
C GLU A 393 0.37 21.30 -16.66
N LYS A 394 0.22 22.09 -15.59
CA LYS A 394 -0.46 23.38 -15.67
C LYS A 394 0.30 24.41 -16.51
N ILE A 395 1.63 24.33 -16.52
CA ILE A 395 2.52 25.33 -17.15
C ILE A 395 2.76 25.04 -18.64
N PHE A 396 2.92 23.77 -19.00
CA PHE A 396 3.30 23.35 -20.36
C PHE A 396 2.25 22.50 -21.07
N GLY A 397 1.11 22.20 -20.43
CA GLY A 397 0.00 21.46 -21.03
C GLY A 397 -0.06 19.98 -20.61
N SER A 398 -1.00 19.23 -21.19
CA SER A 398 -1.15 17.79 -20.88
C SER A 398 -0.17 16.92 -21.69
N LYS A 399 0.24 15.76 -21.12
CA LYS A 399 1.18 14.80 -21.74
C LYS A 399 2.57 15.38 -22.04
N ILE A 400 3.11 16.11 -21.07
CA ILE A 400 4.46 16.67 -21.16
C ILE A 400 5.52 15.56 -21.10
N ASP A 401 6.43 15.59 -22.07
CA ASP A 401 7.75 14.99 -21.95
C ASP A 401 8.74 16.03 -21.40
N MET A 402 9.08 15.89 -20.11
CA MET A 402 9.99 16.81 -19.44
C MET A 402 11.39 16.82 -20.08
N ARG A 403 11.80 15.73 -20.74
CA ARG A 403 13.11 15.68 -21.41
C ARG A 403 13.15 16.69 -22.55
N ASN A 404 12.17 16.64 -23.46
CA ASN A 404 12.17 17.50 -24.65
C ASN A 404 11.94 18.98 -24.33
N ILE A 405 11.37 19.31 -23.17
CA ILE A 405 11.16 20.70 -22.77
C ILE A 405 12.48 21.35 -22.31
N ILE A 406 13.32 20.61 -21.59
CA ILE A 406 14.56 21.15 -21.04
C ILE A 406 15.74 20.90 -21.98
N ASP A 407 15.82 19.73 -22.62
CA ASP A 407 16.81 19.40 -23.64
C ASP A 407 16.32 19.90 -25.01
N SER A 408 16.61 21.16 -25.32
CA SER A 408 16.11 21.80 -26.54
C SER A 408 16.86 21.35 -27.78
N ASN A 409 18.10 20.88 -27.64
CA ASN A 409 18.94 20.43 -28.76
C ASN A 409 18.88 18.90 -28.99
N GLY A 410 18.33 18.13 -28.04
CA GLY A 410 18.12 16.69 -28.14
C GLY A 410 19.40 15.86 -27.99
N ASP A 411 20.48 16.41 -27.42
CA ASP A 411 21.76 15.73 -27.22
C ASP A 411 21.78 14.82 -25.99
N ASN A 412 20.65 14.72 -25.27
CA ASN A 412 20.44 13.97 -24.03
C ASN A 412 21.28 14.46 -22.84
N VAL A 413 21.88 15.64 -22.91
CA VAL A 413 22.71 16.23 -21.86
C VAL A 413 22.39 17.71 -21.67
N ILE A 414 21.88 18.08 -20.50
CA ILE A 414 21.51 19.47 -20.24
C ILE A 414 22.75 20.36 -20.11
N SER A 415 22.80 21.37 -20.99
CA SER A 415 23.76 22.47 -20.91
C SER A 415 23.29 23.58 -19.97
N ILE A 416 24.20 24.49 -19.62
CA ILE A 416 23.88 25.62 -18.76
C ILE A 416 22.88 26.59 -19.41
N ASP A 417 23.00 26.81 -20.72
CA ASP A 417 22.15 27.74 -21.45
C ASP A 417 20.71 27.22 -21.54
N GLU A 418 20.54 25.92 -21.76
CA GLU A 418 19.25 25.24 -21.73
C GLU A 418 18.60 25.30 -20.34
N LEU A 419 19.38 25.05 -19.30
CA LEU A 419 18.88 25.13 -17.92
C LEU A 419 18.44 26.55 -17.58
N ILE A 420 19.23 27.57 -17.94
CA ILE A 420 18.87 28.98 -17.72
C ILE A 420 17.58 29.33 -18.47
N PHE A 421 17.47 28.95 -19.75
CA PHE A 421 16.28 29.21 -20.56
C PHE A 421 15.03 28.55 -19.95
N PHE A 422 15.15 27.29 -19.55
CA PHE A 422 14.07 26.54 -18.92
C PHE A 422 13.63 27.15 -17.58
N VAL A 423 14.57 27.47 -16.70
CA VAL A 423 14.26 28.07 -15.39
C VAL A 423 13.67 29.47 -15.53
N ASN A 424 14.16 30.29 -16.46
CA ASN A 424 13.59 31.61 -16.73
C ASN A 424 12.16 31.50 -17.29
N SER A 425 11.91 30.52 -18.15
CA SER A 425 10.56 30.23 -18.65
C SER A 425 9.62 29.81 -17.52
N LEU A 426 10.09 29.00 -16.57
CA LEU A 426 9.33 28.64 -15.37
C LEU A 426 9.03 29.86 -14.49
N ARG A 427 10.04 30.69 -14.20
CA ARG A 427 9.89 31.91 -13.40
C ARG A 427 8.82 32.82 -13.98
N LYS A 428 8.86 33.06 -15.29
CA LYS A 428 7.88 33.92 -15.99
C LYS A 428 6.45 33.36 -15.91
N LYS A 429 6.28 32.05 -16.00
CA LYS A 429 4.96 31.41 -15.97
C LYS A 429 4.39 31.23 -14.57
N LEU A 430 5.24 31.04 -13.56
CA LEU A 430 4.85 30.83 -12.18
C LEU A 430 4.78 32.11 -11.34
N ASP A 431 5.33 33.21 -11.86
CA ASP A 431 5.49 34.49 -11.15
C ASP A 431 6.14 34.32 -9.76
N ARG A 432 7.14 33.44 -9.70
CA ARG A 432 7.86 33.09 -8.47
C ARG A 432 9.32 32.79 -8.74
N ASP A 433 10.14 33.04 -7.72
CA ASP A 433 11.55 32.67 -7.73
C ASP A 433 11.73 31.15 -7.71
N ILE A 434 12.46 30.66 -8.70
CA ILE A 434 12.90 29.26 -8.80
C ILE A 434 14.33 29.15 -8.27
N VAL A 435 14.55 28.16 -7.41
CA VAL A 435 15.84 27.81 -6.80
C VAL A 435 16.22 26.40 -7.23
N VAL A 436 17.50 26.20 -7.54
CA VAL A 436 18.04 24.86 -7.81
C VAL A 436 18.67 24.33 -6.53
N LYS A 437 18.11 23.27 -5.98
CA LYS A 437 18.70 22.55 -4.84
C LYS A 437 19.68 21.50 -5.35
N SER A 438 20.83 21.39 -4.72
CA SER A 438 21.84 20.38 -4.98
C SER A 438 21.93 19.37 -3.83
N SER A 439 22.34 18.15 -4.12
CA SER A 439 22.73 17.15 -3.11
C SER A 439 23.66 16.13 -3.74
N ILE A 440 24.47 15.45 -2.93
CA ILE A 440 25.29 14.32 -3.35
C ILE A 440 24.66 13.06 -2.78
N ALA A 441 24.21 12.18 -3.67
CA ALA A 441 23.50 10.96 -3.31
C ALA A 441 24.02 9.77 -4.11
N VAL A 442 23.80 8.57 -3.59
CA VAL A 442 24.06 7.35 -4.33
C VAL A 442 23.05 7.22 -5.48
N THR A 443 23.57 7.09 -6.70
CA THR A 443 22.82 6.94 -7.95
C THR A 443 22.69 5.48 -8.35
N GLU A 444 23.70 4.67 -8.05
CA GLU A 444 23.71 3.22 -8.14
C GLU A 444 24.26 2.62 -6.84
N ILE A 445 23.41 1.89 -6.12
CA ILE A 445 23.69 1.39 -4.77
C ILE A 445 24.40 0.04 -4.81
N HIS A 446 25.51 -0.04 -4.09
CA HIS A 446 26.13 -1.30 -3.67
C HIS A 446 25.67 -1.58 -2.22
N HIS A 447 24.92 -2.67 -2.01
CA HIS A 447 24.30 -2.98 -0.71
C HIS A 447 25.28 -3.48 0.37
N ASP A 448 26.55 -3.12 0.24
CA ASP A 448 27.57 -3.31 1.28
C ASP A 448 27.72 -2.04 2.13
N TYR A 449 27.28 -2.13 3.39
CA TYR A 449 27.39 -1.06 4.39
C TYR A 449 28.42 -1.38 5.48
N SER A 450 29.27 -2.39 5.27
CA SER A 450 30.29 -2.82 6.23
C SER A 450 31.48 -1.85 6.33
N GLY A 451 31.57 -0.90 5.38
CA GLY A 451 32.60 0.12 5.35
C GLY A 451 32.58 0.99 6.60
N LYS A 452 33.43 0.69 7.59
CA LYS A 452 33.82 1.62 8.68
C LYS A 452 34.79 2.71 8.19
N ASN A 453 34.74 3.02 6.90
CA ASN A 453 35.84 3.44 6.05
C ASN A 453 36.71 4.53 6.71
N LEU A 454 37.87 4.17 7.25
CA LEU A 454 38.81 5.15 7.83
C LEU A 454 39.27 6.18 6.77
N LYS A 455 39.23 5.81 5.48
CA LYS A 455 39.51 6.71 4.35
C LYS A 455 38.43 7.77 4.13
N SER A 456 37.17 7.56 4.54
CA SER A 456 36.14 8.60 4.41
C SER A 456 36.31 9.75 5.41
N LYS A 457 37.25 9.65 6.35
CA LYS A 457 37.72 10.77 7.17
C LYS A 457 38.75 11.64 6.46
N VAL A 458 39.23 11.22 5.29
CA VAL A 458 40.15 12.00 4.46
C VAL A 458 39.31 12.94 3.60
N CYS A 459 39.25 14.21 4.00
CA CYS A 459 38.41 15.21 3.35
C CYS A 459 38.71 15.36 1.84
N SER A 460 39.94 15.05 1.39
CA SER A 460 40.33 15.17 -0.02
C SER A 460 39.56 14.23 -0.94
N GLU A 461 39.11 13.06 -0.49
CA GLU A 461 38.34 12.12 -1.34
C GLU A 461 37.06 12.74 -1.92
N CYS A 462 36.47 13.69 -1.19
CA CYS A 462 35.27 14.40 -1.64
C CYS A 462 35.57 15.84 -2.08
N HIS A 463 36.59 16.49 -1.52
CA HIS A 463 36.91 17.88 -1.83
C HIS A 463 38.02 18.04 -2.89
N MET A 464 38.40 16.96 -3.57
CA MET A 464 39.26 16.99 -4.76
C MET A 464 38.47 17.33 -6.02
N ARG A 465 39.13 17.95 -7.00
CA ARG A 465 38.49 18.43 -8.25
C ARG A 465 37.94 17.31 -9.12
N ASP A 466 38.53 16.14 -9.01
CA ASP A 466 38.23 14.91 -9.72
C ASP A 466 37.46 13.93 -8.83
N ALA A 467 36.89 14.39 -7.71
CA ALA A 467 36.08 13.54 -6.85
C ALA A 467 35.01 12.82 -7.69
N PRO A 468 34.81 11.50 -7.51
CA PRO A 468 34.06 10.67 -8.45
C PRO A 468 32.64 11.15 -8.77
N PHE A 469 31.98 11.84 -7.83
CA PHE A 469 30.62 12.34 -8.02
C PHE A 469 30.52 13.55 -8.96
N TYR A 470 31.63 14.27 -9.23
CA TYR A 470 31.65 15.33 -10.24
C TYR A 470 31.51 14.78 -11.67
N ASN A 471 31.83 13.51 -11.90
CA ASN A 471 31.64 12.87 -13.20
C ASN A 471 30.18 12.47 -13.48
N TYR A 472 29.33 12.47 -12.45
CA TYR A 472 27.96 11.99 -12.53
C TYR A 472 27.00 13.06 -12.02
N MET A 473 26.62 13.97 -12.90
CA MET A 473 25.71 15.07 -12.58
C MET A 473 24.36 14.88 -13.26
N TYR A 474 23.27 15.02 -12.50
CA TYR A 474 21.92 14.84 -13.00
C TYR A 474 20.99 15.94 -12.52
N ILE A 475 20.15 16.44 -13.43
CA ILE A 475 18.94 17.15 -13.03
C ILE A 475 17.81 16.14 -12.87
N THR A 476 17.08 16.30 -11.77
CA THR A 476 15.94 15.47 -11.39
C THR A 476 14.67 16.27 -11.56
N LEU A 477 13.78 15.78 -12.42
CA LEU A 477 12.50 16.41 -12.72
C LEU A 477 11.37 15.40 -12.45
N PRO A 478 10.24 15.82 -11.87
CA PRO A 478 9.11 14.93 -11.71
C PRO A 478 8.50 14.60 -13.07
N GLN A 479 8.10 13.34 -13.25
CA GLN A 479 7.38 12.83 -14.40
C GLN A 479 6.11 12.11 -13.91
N LYS A 480 5.20 11.79 -14.83
CA LYS A 480 3.95 11.06 -14.54
C LYS A 480 4.15 9.81 -13.67
N ASP A 481 5.27 9.11 -13.87
CA ASP A 481 5.55 7.79 -13.28
C ASP A 481 6.78 7.74 -12.36
N GLY A 482 7.28 8.89 -11.89
CA GLY A 482 8.39 8.96 -10.94
C GLY A 482 9.29 10.18 -11.16
N LEU A 483 10.60 10.01 -10.96
CA LEU A 483 11.60 11.03 -11.28
C LEU A 483 12.38 10.69 -12.55
N LEU A 484 12.48 11.67 -13.44
CA LEU A 484 13.37 11.66 -14.59
C LEU A 484 14.74 12.18 -14.18
N TYR A 485 15.79 11.41 -14.48
CA TYR A 485 17.20 11.81 -14.29
C TYR A 485 17.79 12.11 -15.66
N ILE A 486 18.22 13.36 -15.88
CA ILE A 486 18.87 13.77 -17.13
C ILE A 486 20.31 14.17 -16.83
N PRO A 487 21.32 13.63 -17.52
CA PRO A 487 22.70 14.05 -17.37
C PRO A 487 22.87 15.55 -17.59
N VAL A 488 23.82 16.13 -16.88
CA VAL A 488 24.14 17.56 -16.92
C VAL A 488 25.62 17.75 -17.23
N ARG A 489 25.98 18.74 -18.07
CA ARG A 489 27.39 19.05 -18.32
C ARG A 489 28.07 19.59 -17.06
N GLY A 490 29.29 19.13 -16.77
CA GLY A 490 30.05 19.54 -15.58
C GLY A 490 30.28 21.05 -15.42
N THR A 491 30.19 21.81 -16.51
CA THR A 491 30.27 23.29 -16.52
C THR A 491 29.14 23.97 -15.73
N ILE A 492 28.06 23.28 -15.37
CA ILE A 492 26.97 23.86 -14.55
C ILE A 492 27.47 24.25 -13.16
N LEU A 493 28.47 23.58 -12.60
CA LEU A 493 29.09 24.00 -11.32
C LEU A 493 29.88 25.31 -11.44
N SER A 494 30.35 25.63 -12.64
CA SER A 494 31.06 26.86 -12.94
C SER A 494 30.12 28.00 -13.34
N ALA A 495 28.81 27.81 -13.22
CA ALA A 495 27.84 28.86 -13.43
C ALA A 495 28.17 30.10 -12.57
N ILE A 496 28.10 31.29 -13.17
CA ILE A 496 28.20 32.55 -12.43
C ILE A 496 27.16 32.53 -11.29
N PRO A 497 27.50 33.00 -10.07
CA PRO A 497 26.53 33.20 -9.00
C PRO A 497 25.37 34.08 -9.47
N THR A 498 24.31 33.42 -9.92
CA THR A 498 22.99 34.02 -10.09
C THR A 498 22.16 33.55 -8.92
N SER A 499 21.10 34.29 -8.57
CA SER A 499 20.17 33.90 -7.50
C SER A 499 19.61 32.48 -7.67
N ILE A 500 19.71 31.91 -8.87
CA ILE A 500 19.29 30.55 -9.24
C ILE A 500 20.23 29.47 -8.66
N PHE A 501 21.54 29.74 -8.61
CA PHE A 501 22.58 28.73 -8.38
C PHE A 501 23.37 28.88 -7.07
N ILE A 502 22.92 29.74 -6.15
CA ILE A 502 23.62 30.02 -4.87
C ILE A 502 23.92 28.72 -4.08
N ASP A 503 22.99 27.76 -4.06
CA ASP A 503 23.16 26.49 -3.36
C ASP A 503 24.07 25.48 -4.10
N LEU A 504 24.34 25.67 -5.40
CA LEU A 504 25.33 24.85 -6.14
C LEU A 504 26.76 25.30 -5.87
N CYS A 505 26.96 26.61 -5.69
CA CYS A 505 28.30 27.20 -5.60
C CYS A 505 29.08 26.72 -4.38
N ILE A 506 28.41 26.29 -3.31
CA ILE A 506 29.06 25.84 -2.07
C ILE A 506 29.85 24.52 -2.27
N ILE A 507 29.62 23.76 -3.35
CA ILE A 507 30.17 22.42 -3.54
C ILE A 507 31.25 22.42 -4.64
N GLY A 508 32.49 22.76 -4.27
CA GLY A 508 33.66 22.60 -5.14
C GLY A 508 34.47 23.86 -5.44
N GLU A 509 34.26 24.95 -4.70
CA GLU A 509 35.05 26.16 -4.91
C GLU A 509 36.54 25.89 -4.65
N THR A 510 37.35 26.28 -5.62
CA THR A 510 38.81 26.31 -5.49
C THR A 510 39.29 27.66 -5.99
N LYS A 511 40.38 28.15 -5.39
CA LYS A 511 41.02 29.41 -5.80
C LYS A 511 41.40 29.39 -7.29
N ILE A 512 41.41 30.57 -7.90
CA ILE A 512 41.93 30.73 -9.27
C ILE A 512 43.39 30.25 -9.36
N LYS A 513 43.72 29.52 -10.44
CA LYS A 513 45.08 29.04 -10.70
C LYS A 513 45.70 29.73 -11.90
N HIS A 514 47.02 29.60 -12.02
CA HIS A 514 47.78 30.18 -13.11
C HIS A 514 47.29 29.70 -14.50
N ASP A 515 46.89 28.44 -14.64
CA ASP A 515 46.41 27.90 -15.92
C ASP A 515 45.06 28.50 -16.33
N ASP A 516 44.20 28.82 -15.37
CA ASP A 516 42.92 29.51 -15.61
C ASP A 516 43.18 30.92 -16.20
N ILE A 517 44.16 31.62 -15.66
CA ILE A 517 44.59 32.95 -16.13
C ILE A 517 45.23 32.85 -17.52
N LYS A 518 46.13 31.88 -17.74
CA LYS A 518 46.74 31.63 -19.05
C LYS A 518 45.69 31.31 -20.12
N ALA A 519 44.71 30.46 -19.80
CA ALA A 519 43.63 30.11 -20.71
C ALA A 519 42.83 31.35 -21.14
N PHE A 520 42.58 32.29 -20.23
CA PHE A 520 41.90 33.55 -20.55
C PHE A 520 42.74 34.48 -21.45
N PHE A 521 44.02 34.68 -21.13
CA PHE A 521 44.87 35.59 -21.90
C PHE A 521 45.25 35.04 -23.28
N ASN A 522 45.42 33.72 -23.42
CA ASN A 522 45.79 33.05 -24.67
C ASN A 522 44.60 32.75 -25.60
N ALA A 523 43.36 32.95 -25.15
CA ALA A 523 42.20 32.71 -25.98
C ALA A 523 41.92 33.85 -26.96
N ASP A 524 41.37 33.49 -28.12
CA ASP A 524 40.82 34.46 -29.08
C ASP A 524 39.78 35.37 -28.42
N LEU A 525 39.74 36.64 -28.84
CA LEU A 525 38.77 37.64 -28.37
C LEU A 525 37.31 37.15 -28.42
N LYS A 526 36.95 36.31 -29.40
CA LYS A 526 35.60 35.71 -29.50
C LYS A 526 35.32 34.62 -28.45
N LYS A 527 36.35 33.96 -27.92
CA LYS A 527 36.25 32.87 -26.93
C LYS A 527 36.38 33.36 -25.48
N LYS A 528 37.00 34.52 -25.26
CA LYS A 528 37.17 35.13 -23.93
C LYS A 528 35.86 35.28 -23.13
N PRO A 529 34.72 35.70 -23.70
CA PRO A 529 33.47 35.80 -22.94
C PRO A 529 32.96 34.44 -22.42
N LYS A 530 33.19 33.37 -23.20
CA LYS A 530 32.82 32.00 -22.82
C LYS A 530 33.70 31.49 -21.69
N ILE A 531 35.01 31.70 -21.78
CA ILE A 531 35.98 31.33 -20.73
C ILE A 531 35.71 32.10 -19.44
N LEU A 532 35.37 33.39 -19.54
CA LEU A 532 34.92 34.21 -18.40
C LEU A 532 33.68 33.62 -17.72
N LYS A 533 32.69 33.17 -18.51
CA LYS A 533 31.50 32.48 -17.99
C LYS A 533 31.85 31.12 -17.35
N GLU A 534 32.83 30.41 -17.88
CA GLU A 534 33.30 29.11 -17.38
C GLU A 534 34.20 29.22 -16.11
N LEU A 535 34.64 30.42 -15.71
CA LEU A 535 35.41 30.62 -14.47
C LEU A 535 34.55 30.54 -13.19
N GLY A 536 33.25 30.83 -13.25
CA GLY A 536 32.35 30.82 -12.09
C GLY A 536 32.83 31.73 -10.94
N PHE A 537 32.86 31.22 -9.71
CA PHE A 537 33.32 31.96 -8.51
C PHE A 537 34.79 32.36 -8.53
N LYS A 538 35.65 31.69 -9.31
CA LYS A 538 37.04 32.13 -9.52
C LYS A 538 37.12 33.51 -10.18
N LEU A 539 36.02 33.98 -10.78
CA LEU A 539 35.92 35.35 -11.28
C LEU A 539 36.09 36.38 -10.16
N ILE A 540 35.67 36.09 -8.93
CA ILE A 540 35.87 36.98 -7.78
C ILE A 540 37.37 37.11 -7.49
N ASP A 541 38.10 35.99 -7.48
CA ASP A 541 39.57 36.01 -7.36
C ASP A 541 40.21 36.75 -8.53
N PHE A 542 39.75 36.52 -9.77
CA PHE A 542 40.24 37.20 -10.98
C PHE A 542 40.01 38.71 -10.92
N MET A 543 38.82 39.15 -10.50
CA MET A 543 38.49 40.55 -10.28
C MET A 543 39.34 41.14 -9.15
N GLY A 544 39.52 40.42 -8.05
CA GLY A 544 40.40 40.83 -6.95
C GLY A 544 41.84 41.05 -7.42
N ILE A 545 42.42 40.10 -8.17
CA ILE A 545 43.76 40.23 -8.76
C ILE A 545 43.84 41.42 -9.71
N THR A 546 42.80 41.62 -10.54
CA THR A 546 42.73 42.73 -11.49
C THR A 546 42.67 44.08 -10.77
N ILE A 547 41.88 44.19 -9.71
CA ILE A 547 41.77 45.38 -8.87
C ILE A 547 43.13 45.69 -8.21
N ILE A 548 43.79 44.67 -7.64
CA ILE A 548 45.13 44.80 -7.06
C ILE A 548 46.13 45.33 -8.10
N PHE A 549 46.10 44.78 -9.32
CA PHE A 549 46.95 45.24 -10.41
C PHE A 549 46.71 46.72 -10.78
N PHE A 550 45.45 47.15 -10.88
CA PHE A 550 45.12 48.55 -11.16
C PHE A 550 45.54 49.49 -10.04
N ILE A 551 45.43 49.07 -8.77
CA ILE A 551 45.93 49.85 -7.63
C ILE A 551 47.45 50.05 -7.78
N PHE A 552 48.21 48.99 -8.03
CA PHE A 552 49.67 49.09 -8.22
C PHE A 552 50.04 49.96 -9.43
N ALA A 553 49.37 49.79 -10.57
CA ALA A 553 49.59 50.62 -11.75
C ALA A 553 49.30 52.10 -11.46
N GLY A 554 48.22 52.41 -10.74
CA GLY A 554 47.89 53.77 -10.31
C GLY A 554 48.95 54.37 -9.40
N ILE A 555 49.48 53.59 -8.44
CA ILE A 555 50.59 54.01 -7.57
C ILE A 555 51.84 54.30 -8.42
N SER A 556 52.19 53.43 -9.37
CA SER A 556 53.35 53.62 -10.24
C SER A 556 53.22 54.87 -11.12
N VAL A 557 52.04 55.11 -11.71
CA VAL A 557 51.76 56.31 -12.49
C VAL A 557 51.83 57.56 -11.60
N HIS A 558 51.28 57.51 -10.39
CA HIS A 558 51.38 58.62 -9.43
C HIS A 558 52.84 58.94 -9.07
N ILE A 559 53.67 57.91 -8.82
CA ILE A 559 55.10 58.08 -8.56
C ILE A 559 55.81 58.70 -9.78
N LEU A 560 55.55 58.19 -10.99
CA LEU A 560 56.13 58.72 -12.22
C LEU A 560 55.73 60.18 -12.49
N LEU A 561 54.45 60.51 -12.29
CA LEU A 561 53.97 61.89 -12.39
C LEU A 561 54.64 62.78 -11.35
N ARG A 562 54.85 62.31 -10.11
CA ARG A 562 55.54 63.07 -9.07
C ARG A 562 57.02 63.32 -9.41
N ILE A 563 57.65 62.40 -10.15
CA ILE A 563 59.02 62.56 -10.66
C ILE A 563 59.06 63.54 -11.84
N LEU A 564 58.10 63.44 -12.76
CA LEU A 564 58.05 64.27 -13.99
C LEU A 564 57.55 65.70 -13.75
N VAL A 565 56.66 65.91 -12.78
CA VAL A 565 56.07 67.23 -12.43
C VAL A 565 56.93 67.95 -11.38
N LYS A 566 57.91 67.29 -10.76
CA LYS A 566 59.00 67.96 -10.04
C LYS A 566 59.99 68.56 -11.05
N LYS A 567 59.56 69.63 -11.72
CA LYS A 567 60.42 70.62 -12.35
C LYS A 567 59.91 72.00 -12.00
#